data_AF-A0A8H9XWU7-F1
#
_entry.id   AF-A0A8H9XWU7-F1
#
_cell.length_a   1.000
_cell.length_b   1.000
_cell.length_c   1.000
_cell.angle_alpha   90.00
_cell.angle_beta   90.00
_cell.angle_gamma   90.00
#
_symmetry.space_group_name_H-M   'P 1'
#
loop_
_entity.id
_entity.type
_entity.pdbx_description
1 polymer ?
#
loop_
_entity_poly.entity_id
_entity_poly.type
_entity_poly.pdbx_seq_one_letter_code
_entity_poly.pdbx_strand_id
1 'polypeptide(L)'
;IAIECHSCIQWLTPALENFHKNWPQVEMDFKSGVTFDPQPALQQGELDLVMTSDILPRSGLHYSPMFDYEVRLVLAPDHPLAAKTRITPEDLASETLLIYPVQRSRLDVWRHFLQPAGVS
;
A
#
# COMPACT_ATOMS: atom_id res chain seq x y z
N ILE A 1 -1.59 -16.16 -5.97
CA ILE A 1 -0.87 -14.90 -5.58
C ILE A 1 -1.84 -13.85 -5.06
N ALA A 2 -1.38 -12.83 -4.34
CA ALA A 2 -2.21 -11.73 -3.84
C ALA A 2 -1.47 -10.37 -3.78
N ILE A 3 -2.21 -9.27 -3.66
CA ILE A 3 -1.70 -7.90 -3.48
C ILE A 3 -2.43 -7.19 -2.34
N GLU A 4 -1.71 -6.44 -1.50
CA GLU A 4 -2.27 -5.57 -0.43
C GLU A 4 -2.18 -4.06 -0.74
N CYS A 5 -1.43 -3.69 -1.78
CA CYS A 5 -1.20 -2.30 -2.17
C CYS A 5 -1.83 -2.02 -3.53
N HIS A 6 -2.78 -1.07 -3.61
CA HIS A 6 -3.38 -0.68 -4.89
C HIS A 6 -2.34 -0.24 -5.93
N SER A 7 -1.28 0.45 -5.50
CA SER A 7 -0.18 0.87 -6.38
C SER A 7 0.57 -0.30 -7.02
N CYS A 8 0.57 -1.48 -6.38
CA CYS A 8 1.32 -2.65 -6.86
C CYS A 8 0.69 -3.32 -8.08
N ILE A 9 -0.60 -3.07 -8.36
CA ILE A 9 -1.27 -3.67 -9.53
C ILE A 9 -0.67 -3.17 -10.86
N GLN A 10 -0.24 -1.90 -10.91
CA GLN A 10 0.36 -1.32 -12.10
C GLN A 10 1.69 -1.98 -12.46
N TRP A 11 2.39 -2.52 -11.46
CA TRP A 11 3.67 -3.21 -11.62
C TRP A 11 3.49 -4.72 -11.82
N LEU A 12 2.52 -5.32 -11.14
CA LEU A 12 2.28 -6.75 -11.23
C LEU A 12 1.74 -7.15 -12.60
N THR A 13 0.78 -6.40 -13.16
CA THR A 13 0.13 -6.79 -14.42
C THR A 13 1.15 -6.98 -15.57
N PRO A 14 2.06 -6.02 -15.87
CA PRO A 14 3.08 -6.22 -16.90
C PRO A 14 4.04 -7.38 -16.60
N ALA A 15 4.36 -7.61 -15.32
CA ALA A 15 5.22 -8.71 -14.91
C ALA A 15 4.56 -10.08 -15.16
N LEU A 16 3.26 -10.21 -14.84
CA LEU A 16 2.48 -11.42 -15.10
C LEU A 16 2.30 -11.66 -16.60
N GLU A 17 2.08 -10.62 -17.41
CA GLU A 17 2.02 -10.74 -18.86
C GLU A 17 3.32 -11.28 -19.44
N ASN A 18 4.47 -10.76 -18.98
CA ASN A 18 5.78 -11.25 -19.42
C ASN A 18 6.06 -12.68 -18.93
N PHE A 19 5.63 -13.01 -17.70
CA PHE A 19 5.76 -14.37 -17.18
C PHE A 19 4.94 -15.37 -18.02
N HIS A 20 3.69 -15.05 -18.32
CA HIS A 20 2.80 -15.91 -19.11
C HIS A 20 3.32 -16.15 -20.53
N LYS A 21 3.95 -15.14 -21.17
CA LYS A 21 4.58 -15.32 -22.49
C LYS A 21 5.69 -16.37 -22.48
N ASN A 22 6.45 -16.46 -21.39
CA ASN A 22 7.56 -17.40 -21.26
C ASN A 22 7.09 -18.77 -20.73
N TRP A 23 5.97 -18.82 -20.02
CA TRP A 23 5.43 -20.01 -19.35
C TRP A 23 3.91 -20.14 -19.54
N PRO A 24 3.43 -20.35 -20.78
CA PRO A 24 2.01 -20.33 -21.09
C PRO A 24 1.19 -21.46 -20.43
N GLN A 25 1.85 -22.54 -20.01
CA GLN A 25 1.24 -23.68 -19.34
C GLN A 25 1.01 -23.46 -17.84
N VAL A 26 1.55 -22.40 -17.24
CA VAL A 26 1.39 -22.11 -15.82
C VAL A 26 0.08 -21.35 -15.60
N GLU A 27 -0.83 -21.94 -14.84
CA GLU A 27 -2.04 -21.27 -14.39
C GLU A 27 -1.71 -20.33 -13.23
N MET A 28 -2.18 -19.07 -13.34
CA MET A 28 -1.97 -18.05 -12.32
C MET A 28 -3.32 -17.67 -11.71
N ASP A 29 -3.51 -18.00 -10.43
CA ASP A 29 -4.70 -17.62 -9.68
C ASP A 29 -4.42 -16.39 -8.80
N PHE A 30 -5.32 -15.41 -8.86
CA PHE A 30 -5.26 -14.16 -8.11
C PHE A 30 -6.33 -14.12 -7.03
N LYS A 31 -5.91 -14.25 -5.77
CA LYS A 31 -6.82 -14.18 -4.62
C LYS A 31 -6.94 -12.74 -4.13
N SER A 32 -8.17 -12.26 -4.03
CA SER A 32 -8.51 -10.95 -3.47
C SER A 32 -9.82 -11.02 -2.68
N GLY A 33 -9.97 -10.16 -1.66
CA GLY A 33 -11.18 -10.07 -0.86
C GLY A 33 -11.09 -8.98 0.21
N VAL A 34 -12.23 -8.39 0.57
CA VAL A 34 -12.30 -7.26 1.51
C VAL A 34 -11.84 -7.64 2.92
N THR A 35 -12.07 -8.88 3.32
CA THR A 35 -11.65 -9.46 4.61
C THR A 35 -10.47 -10.41 4.48
N PHE A 36 -9.81 -10.44 3.32
CA PHE A 36 -8.72 -11.36 3.06
C PHE A 36 -7.44 -10.87 3.73
N ASP A 37 -6.77 -11.76 4.46
CA ASP A 37 -5.49 -11.49 5.12
C ASP A 37 -4.39 -12.33 4.44
N PRO A 38 -3.67 -11.77 3.44
CA PRO A 38 -2.78 -12.54 2.60
C PRO A 38 -1.49 -12.97 3.29
N GLN A 39 -1.00 -12.23 4.30
CA GLN A 39 0.24 -12.63 4.98
C GLN A 39 0.07 -13.93 5.79
N PRO A 40 -1.00 -14.12 6.59
CA PRO A 40 -1.34 -15.42 7.17
C PRO A 40 -1.59 -16.52 6.14
N ALA A 41 -2.27 -16.21 5.04
CA ALA A 41 -2.50 -17.19 3.97
C ALA A 41 -1.20 -17.67 3.32
N LEU A 42 -0.22 -16.76 3.15
CA LEU A 42 1.13 -17.08 2.70
C LEU A 42 1.87 -17.97 3.69
N GLN A 43 1.77 -17.70 5.00
CA GLN A 43 2.37 -18.53 6.05
C GLN A 43 1.79 -19.96 6.06
N GLN A 44 0.51 -20.10 5.71
CA GLN A 44 -0.19 -21.39 5.66
C GLN A 44 0.02 -22.14 4.34
N GLY A 45 0.73 -21.56 3.37
CA GLY A 45 0.97 -22.15 2.06
C GLY A 45 -0.24 -22.11 1.12
N GLU A 46 -1.25 -21.30 1.42
CA GLU A 46 -2.42 -21.10 0.54
C GLU A 46 -2.14 -20.11 -0.60
N LEU A 47 -1.01 -19.40 -0.51
CA LEU A 47 -0.48 -18.47 -1.49
C LEU A 47 1.02 -18.76 -1.67
N ASP A 48 1.52 -18.51 -2.88
CA ASP A 48 2.95 -18.61 -3.18
C ASP A 48 3.67 -17.26 -3.07
N LEU A 49 2.95 -16.16 -3.29
CA LEU A 49 3.49 -14.80 -3.34
C LEU A 49 2.45 -13.77 -2.92
N VAL A 50 2.91 -12.79 -2.14
CA VAL A 50 2.16 -11.59 -1.75
C VAL A 50 2.99 -10.36 -2.07
N MET A 51 2.42 -9.41 -2.82
CA MET A 51 2.98 -8.06 -2.93
C MET A 51 2.34 -7.15 -1.90
N THR A 52 3.14 -6.62 -0.99
CA THR A 52 2.66 -5.79 0.12
C THR A 52 3.64 -4.67 0.43
N SER A 53 3.11 -3.55 0.93
CA SER A 53 3.88 -2.47 1.55
C SER A 53 4.03 -2.65 3.07
N ASP A 54 3.26 -3.57 3.67
CA ASP A 54 3.26 -3.81 5.10
C ASP A 54 4.20 -4.96 5.48
N ILE A 55 5.27 -4.62 6.17
CA ILE A 55 6.23 -5.58 6.71
C ILE A 55 5.83 -5.93 8.14
N LEU A 56 5.58 -7.21 8.41
CA LEU A 56 5.31 -7.73 9.74
C LEU A 56 6.60 -8.30 10.36
N PRO A 57 7.16 -7.66 11.40
CA PRO A 57 8.35 -8.19 12.06
C PRO A 57 8.07 -9.56 12.66
N ARG A 58 9.04 -10.49 12.55
CA ARG A 58 8.97 -11.85 13.12
C ARG A 58 7.84 -12.71 12.54
N SER A 59 7.33 -12.40 11.35
CA SER A 59 6.35 -13.24 10.65
C SER A 59 6.92 -14.56 10.14
N GLY A 60 8.25 -14.73 10.11
CA GLY A 60 8.87 -15.89 9.46
C GLY A 60 8.74 -15.87 7.93
N LEU A 61 8.24 -14.77 7.36
CA LEU A 61 8.17 -14.55 5.92
C LEU A 61 9.46 -13.92 5.42
N HIS A 62 9.85 -14.29 4.19
CA HIS A 62 10.90 -13.61 3.46
C HIS A 62 10.32 -12.42 2.69
N TYR A 63 10.89 -11.24 2.90
CA TYR A 63 10.53 -10.03 2.15
C TYR A 63 11.69 -9.65 1.22
N SER A 64 11.38 -9.48 -0.06
CA SER A 64 12.31 -8.94 -1.05
C SER A 64 11.86 -7.54 -1.46
N PRO A 65 12.71 -6.51 -1.31
CA PRO A 65 12.38 -5.18 -1.81
C PRO A 65 12.28 -5.22 -3.35
N MET A 66 11.24 -4.59 -3.89
CA MET A 66 11.03 -4.52 -5.34
C MET A 66 11.29 -3.11 -5.88
N PHE A 67 10.68 -2.11 -5.26
CA PHE A 67 10.79 -0.70 -5.63
C PHE A 67 10.25 0.17 -4.49
N ASP A 68 10.65 1.44 -4.49
CA ASP A 68 10.12 2.45 -3.59
C ASP A 68 9.00 3.24 -4.32
N TYR A 69 8.02 3.71 -3.55
CA TYR A 69 7.05 4.69 -4.02
C TYR A 69 6.87 5.78 -2.96
N GLU A 70 6.48 6.97 -3.41
CA GLU A 70 6.30 8.11 -2.51
C GLU A 70 4.82 8.46 -2.39
N VAL A 71 4.34 8.51 -1.14
CA VAL A 71 3.03 9.06 -0.82
C VAL A 71 3.14 10.57 -0.78
N ARG A 72 2.37 11.24 -1.66
CA ARG A 72 2.36 12.70 -1.79
C ARG A 72 1.01 13.26 -1.35
N LEU A 73 1.06 14.41 -0.67
CA LEU A 73 -0.14 15.23 -0.43
C LEU A 73 -0.47 16.00 -1.71
N VAL A 74 -1.73 15.89 -2.15
CA VAL A 74 -2.25 16.66 -3.29
C VAL A 74 -3.19 17.72 -2.76
N LEU A 75 -2.99 18.96 -3.19
CA LEU A 75 -3.79 20.11 -2.81
C LEU A 75 -4.31 20.82 -4.07
N ALA A 76 -5.41 21.54 -3.95
CA ALA A 76 -5.82 22.47 -4.99
C ALA A 76 -4.73 23.56 -5.18
N PRO A 77 -4.48 24.04 -6.41
CA PRO A 77 -3.42 25.04 -6.66
C PRO A 77 -3.61 26.35 -5.90
N ASP A 78 -4.85 26.70 -5.55
CA ASP A 78 -5.26 27.88 -4.80
C ASP A 78 -5.45 27.62 -3.29
N HIS A 79 -5.20 26.40 -2.82
CA HIS A 79 -5.28 26.07 -1.40
C HIS A 79 -4.21 26.83 -0.61
N PRO A 80 -4.51 27.43 0.56
CA PRO A 80 -3.52 28.19 1.34
C PRO A 80 -2.24 27.39 1.65
N LEU A 81 -2.38 26.09 1.97
CA LEU A 81 -1.25 25.20 2.20
C LEU A 81 -0.37 24.95 0.97
N ALA A 82 -0.86 25.17 -0.25
CA ALA A 82 -0.05 25.01 -1.47
C ALA A 82 1.08 26.05 -1.58
N ALA A 83 0.97 27.19 -0.87
CA ALA A 83 2.02 28.19 -0.81
C ALA A 83 3.16 27.83 0.18
N LYS A 84 2.99 26.81 1.01
CA LYS A 84 4.02 26.37 1.96
C LYS A 84 5.01 25.43 1.28
N THR A 85 6.29 25.63 1.58
CA THR A 85 7.38 24.75 1.11
C THR A 85 7.43 23.42 1.86
N ARG A 86 6.89 23.37 3.08
CA ARG A 86 6.81 22.17 3.91
C ARG A 86 5.52 22.19 4.73
N ILE A 87 4.79 21.09 4.68
CA ILE A 87 3.58 20.86 5.47
C ILE A 87 3.96 20.13 6.76
N THR A 88 3.42 20.59 7.89
CA THR A 88 3.52 19.87 9.17
C THR A 88 2.22 19.12 9.47
N PRO A 89 2.22 18.15 10.39
CA PRO A 89 1.00 17.47 10.81
C PRO A 89 -0.09 18.43 11.31
N GLU A 90 0.28 19.47 12.05
CA GLU A 90 -0.63 20.47 12.61
C GLU A 90 -1.34 21.28 11.52
N ASP A 91 -0.68 21.49 10.37
CA ASP A 91 -1.29 22.15 9.22
C ASP A 91 -2.48 21.36 8.68
N LEU A 92 -2.49 20.03 8.83
CA LEU A 92 -3.58 19.18 8.37
C LEU A 92 -4.67 18.97 9.43
N ALA A 93 -4.43 19.38 10.69
CA ALA A 93 -5.37 19.19 11.80
C ALA A 93 -6.71 19.93 11.58
N SER A 94 -6.66 21.07 10.89
CA SER A 94 -7.85 21.87 10.55
C SER A 94 -8.45 21.54 9.19
N GLU A 95 -7.84 20.62 8.44
CA GLU A 95 -8.22 20.33 7.05
C GLU A 95 -9.09 19.06 6.95
N THR A 96 -9.91 19.01 5.91
CA THR A 96 -10.65 17.78 5.57
C THR A 96 -9.82 16.94 4.60
N LEU A 97 -9.38 15.77 5.05
CA LEU A 97 -8.64 14.82 4.23
C LEU A 97 -9.58 13.92 3.44
N LEU A 98 -9.41 13.88 2.12
CA LEU A 98 -10.06 12.91 1.25
C LEU A 98 -9.26 11.61 1.27
N ILE A 99 -9.81 10.58 1.90
CA ILE A 99 -9.14 9.29 2.14
C ILE A 99 -10.00 8.12 1.65
N TYR A 100 -9.36 6.98 1.42
CA TYR A 100 -10.08 5.73 1.17
C TYR A 100 -10.90 5.31 2.41
N PRO A 101 -12.05 4.64 2.21
CA PRO A 101 -12.94 4.22 3.30
C PRO A 101 -12.40 2.96 4.01
N VAL A 102 -11.22 3.08 4.60
CA VAL A 102 -10.55 2.04 5.39
C VAL A 102 -10.26 2.55 6.80
N GLN A 103 -9.90 1.64 7.71
CA GLN A 103 -9.54 2.02 9.08
C GLN A 103 -8.32 2.96 9.08
N ARG A 104 -8.32 3.97 9.96
CA ARG A 104 -7.23 4.96 10.07
C ARG A 104 -5.85 4.33 10.25
N SER A 105 -5.76 3.20 10.95
CA SER A 105 -4.53 2.44 11.16
C SER A 105 -3.91 1.89 9.86
N ARG A 106 -4.70 1.76 8.79
CA ARG A 106 -4.27 1.32 7.45
C ARG A 106 -3.87 2.48 6.53
N LEU A 107 -4.00 3.73 6.98
CA LEU A 107 -3.66 4.91 6.18
C LEU A 107 -2.27 5.40 6.56
N ASP A 108 -1.36 5.45 5.59
CA ASP A 108 0.02 5.91 5.81
C ASP A 108 0.08 7.32 6.40
N VAL A 109 -0.80 8.23 5.96
CA VAL A 109 -0.90 9.59 6.52
C VAL A 109 -1.22 9.59 8.02
N TRP A 110 -1.99 8.61 8.51
CA TRP A 110 -2.24 8.48 9.94
C TRP A 110 -1.05 7.84 10.65
N ARG A 111 -0.63 6.65 10.18
CA ARG A 111 0.37 5.82 10.85
C ARG A 111 1.74 6.48 10.92
N HIS A 112 2.13 7.18 9.86
CA HIS A 112 3.49 7.68 9.68
C HIS A 112 3.64 9.20 9.76
N PHE A 113 2.53 9.97 9.74
CA PHE A 113 2.58 11.43 9.72
C PHE A 113 1.79 12.09 10.86
N LEU A 114 0.48 11.85 10.97
CA LEU A 114 -0.38 12.51 11.97
C LEU A 114 -0.24 11.92 13.38
N GLN A 115 -0.38 10.60 13.52
CA GLN A 115 -0.39 9.94 14.83
C GLN A 115 0.95 10.08 15.59
N PRO A 116 2.13 9.97 14.96
CA PRO A 116 3.41 10.21 15.65
C PRO A 116 3.56 11.65 16.19
N ALA A 117 2.84 12.62 15.61
CA ALA A 117 2.82 14.01 16.06
C ALA A 117 1.69 14.31 17.06
N GLY A 118 0.86 13.33 17.42
CA GLY A 118 -0.28 13.52 18.32
C GLY A 118 -1.45 14.27 17.69
N VAL A 119 -1.51 14.34 16.35
CA VAL A 119 -2.59 14.98 15.59
C VAL A 119 -3.63 13.92 15.20
N SER A 120 -4.93 14.25 15.33
CA SER A 120 -6.06 13.32 15.20
C SER A 120 -7.10 13.74 14.15
#